data_AF-A0A256XPN1-F1
#
_entry.id   AF-A0A256XPN1-F1
#
_cell.length_a   1.000
_cell.length_b   1.000
_cell.length_c   1.000
_cell.angle_alpha   90.00
_cell.angle_beta   90.00
_cell.angle_gamma   90.00
#
_symmetry.space_group_name_H-M   'P 1'
#
loop_
_entity.id
_entity.type
_entity.pdbx_description
1 polymer ?
#
loop_
_entity_poly.entity_id
_entity_poly.type
_entity_poly.pdbx_seq_one_letter_code
_entity_poly.pdbx_strand_id
1 'polypeptide(L)'
;MRKNLVKLWKIEKTFQYCYYDLNNNLYYGCSDSLYKLDPYTGEGELTNLPIITKVKGKNINTAKEGKKYSFKIEDKEHSVPVGHTEKIFYYTKRKGARDVLKVYDIENGEKVYELKIRKGYEVFAESSLISRYILIYTYGLDFKNMTVKSWSLMLRKTKYVG
;
A
#
# COMPACT_ATOMS: atom_id res chain seq x y z
N MET A 1 -24.18 27.20 10.29
CA MET A 1 -22.87 27.53 9.70
C MET A 1 -22.93 27.27 8.20
N ARG A 2 -22.77 28.30 7.35
CA ARG A 2 -22.72 28.14 5.89
C ARG A 2 -21.38 27.49 5.53
N LYS A 3 -21.41 26.32 4.87
CA LYS A 3 -20.23 25.66 4.32
C LYS A 3 -19.73 26.49 3.14
N ASN A 4 -18.82 27.43 3.40
CA ASN A 4 -18.15 28.17 2.34
C ASN A 4 -17.34 27.18 1.48
N LEU A 5 -17.35 27.39 0.17
CA LEU A 5 -16.53 26.63 -0.78
C LEU A 5 -15.07 26.59 -0.29
N VAL A 6 -14.54 25.38 -0.17
CA VAL A 6 -13.13 25.11 0.11
C VAL A 6 -12.34 25.80 -1.00
N LYS A 7 -11.49 26.78 -0.66
CA LYS A 7 -10.66 27.50 -1.66
C LYS A 7 -9.77 26.45 -2.35
N LEU A 8 -9.44 26.68 -3.62
CA LEU A 8 -8.64 25.73 -4.38
C LEU A 8 -7.17 25.96 -4.05
N TRP A 9 -6.46 24.90 -3.64
CA TRP A 9 -5.05 24.96 -3.26
C TRP A 9 -4.17 24.47 -4.41
N LYS A 10 -3.02 25.11 -4.60
CA LYS A 10 -1.97 24.60 -5.47
C LYS A 10 -0.90 23.94 -4.62
N ILE A 11 -0.70 22.64 -4.78
CA ILE A 11 0.38 21.91 -4.12
C ILE A 11 1.68 22.21 -4.89
N GLU A 12 2.69 22.74 -4.21
CA GLU A 12 3.96 23.15 -4.84
C GLU A 12 4.92 21.99 -5.09
N LYS A 13 4.82 20.92 -4.29
CA LYS A 13 5.66 19.72 -4.46
C LYS A 13 5.14 18.81 -5.56
N THR A 14 6.06 18.13 -6.25
CA THR A 14 5.71 17.08 -7.23
C THR A 14 4.94 15.97 -6.53
N PHE A 15 3.65 15.92 -6.83
CA PHE A 15 2.69 14.97 -6.33
C PHE A 15 2.79 13.66 -7.10
N GLN A 16 2.95 12.54 -6.40
CA GLN A 16 2.96 11.22 -7.03
C GLN A 16 1.62 10.50 -6.85
N TYR A 17 1.05 10.52 -5.64
CA TYR A 17 -0.15 9.76 -5.29
C TYR A 17 -1.00 10.47 -4.24
N CYS A 18 -2.32 10.23 -4.30
CA CYS A 18 -3.28 10.65 -3.28
C CYS A 18 -3.70 9.47 -2.43
N TYR A 19 -3.87 9.68 -1.13
CA TYR A 19 -4.46 8.70 -0.26
C TYR A 19 -5.47 9.33 0.69
N TYR A 20 -6.43 8.54 1.12
CA TYR A 20 -7.47 8.94 2.05
C TYR A 20 -7.64 7.89 3.14
N ASP A 21 -7.95 8.35 4.34
CA ASP A 21 -8.28 7.48 5.47
C ASP A 21 -9.78 7.51 5.80
N LEU A 22 -10.19 6.66 6.75
CA LEU A 22 -11.58 6.56 7.18
C LEU A 22 -12.08 7.81 7.92
N ASN A 23 -11.19 8.70 8.34
CA ASN A 23 -11.51 9.97 8.97
C ASN A 23 -11.59 11.12 7.95
N ASN A 24 -11.56 10.81 6.65
CA ASN A 24 -11.51 11.76 5.54
C ASN A 24 -10.27 12.67 5.57
N ASN A 25 -9.18 12.25 6.21
CA ASN A 25 -7.90 12.92 6.05
C ASN A 25 -7.34 12.64 4.65
N LEU A 26 -6.83 13.69 4.01
CA LEU A 26 -6.20 13.61 2.71
C LEU A 26 -4.68 13.58 2.89
N TYR A 27 -4.02 12.64 2.23
CA TYR A 27 -2.57 12.53 2.22
C TYR A 27 -2.04 12.63 0.80
N TYR A 28 -0.93 13.33 0.64
CA TYR A 28 -0.23 13.39 -0.62
C TYR A 28 1.17 12.80 -0.51
N GLY A 29 1.47 11.89 -1.44
CA GLY A 29 2.75 11.23 -1.57
C GLY A 29 3.73 12.06 -2.38
N CYS A 30 4.87 12.36 -1.78
CA CYS A 30 6.03 12.94 -2.44
C CYS A 30 7.20 11.95 -2.44
N SER A 31 8.27 12.28 -3.17
CA SER A 31 9.46 11.41 -3.27
C SER A 31 10.24 11.23 -1.95
N ASP A 32 9.97 12.07 -0.96
CA ASP A 32 10.66 12.19 0.33
C ASP A 32 9.80 11.73 1.51
N SER A 33 8.47 11.84 1.43
CA SER A 33 7.57 11.39 2.49
C SER A 33 6.09 11.45 2.06
N LEU A 34 5.23 11.05 2.98
CA LEU A 34 3.80 11.31 2.95
C LEU A 34 3.46 12.54 3.82
N TYR A 35 2.63 13.43 3.29
CA TYR A 35 2.18 14.64 3.97
C TYR A 35 0.66 14.61 4.12
N LYS A 36 0.15 14.98 5.29
CA LYS A 36 -1.28 15.14 5.57
C LYS A 36 -1.69 16.57 5.23
N LEU A 37 -2.73 16.74 4.43
CA LEU A 37 -3.27 18.05 4.07
C LEU A 37 -4.26 18.53 5.13
N ASP A 38 -4.08 19.77 5.57
CA ASP A 38 -5.16 20.51 6.22
C ASP A 38 -6.23 20.87 5.17
N PRO A 39 -7.50 20.50 5.37
CA PRO A 39 -8.54 20.70 4.38
C PRO A 39 -8.95 22.17 4.21
N TYR A 40 -8.66 23.04 5.18
CA TYR A 40 -9.06 24.45 5.18
C TYR A 40 -7.95 25.38 4.68
N THR A 41 -6.69 25.07 4.98
CA THR A 41 -5.53 25.88 4.58
C THR A 41 -4.82 25.32 3.34
N GLY A 42 -4.90 24.01 3.10
CA GLY A 42 -4.13 23.33 2.07
C GLY A 42 -2.66 23.13 2.43
N GLU A 43 -2.27 23.41 3.68
CA GLU A 43 -0.91 23.19 4.16
C GLU A 43 -0.67 21.71 4.44
N GLY A 44 0.54 21.24 4.14
CA GLY A 44 0.95 19.86 4.32
C GLY A 44 1.76 19.65 5.59
N GLU A 45 1.27 18.83 6.50
CA GLU A 45 2.01 18.37 7.68
C GLU A 45 2.77 17.07 7.36
N LEU A 46 4.06 17.03 7.65
CA LEU A 46 4.88 15.83 7.47
C LEU A 46 4.38 14.70 8.38
N THR A 47 4.12 13.52 7.81
CA THR A 47 3.65 12.36 8.59
C THR A 47 4.78 11.37 8.89
N ASN A 48 4.51 10.49 9.86
CA ASN A 48 5.35 9.34 10.17
C ASN A 48 4.96 8.07 9.40
N LEU A 49 4.07 8.18 8.40
CA LEU A 49 3.65 7.06 7.58
C LEU A 49 4.67 6.83 6.45
N PRO A 50 5.03 5.57 6.15
CA PRO A 50 5.92 5.27 5.04
C PRO A 50 5.20 5.40 3.70
N ILE A 51 5.96 5.72 2.67
CA ILE A 51 5.56 5.57 1.26
C ILE A 51 6.58 4.70 0.53
N ILE A 52 6.11 3.81 -0.36
CA ILE A 52 6.99 3.08 -1.27
C ILE A 52 7.24 3.95 -2.50
N THR A 53 8.48 4.40 -2.68
CA THR A 53 8.85 5.32 -3.77
C THR A 53 9.33 4.60 -5.02
N LYS A 54 9.91 3.40 -4.87
CA LYS A 54 10.43 2.62 -5.99
C LYS A 54 10.66 1.15 -5.62
N VAL A 55 10.36 0.27 -6.56
CA VAL A 55 10.75 -1.15 -6.54
C VAL A 55 11.75 -1.40 -7.66
N LYS A 56 12.97 -1.86 -7.35
CA LYS A 56 14.00 -2.15 -8.35
C LYS A 56 14.80 -3.40 -7.99
N GLY A 57 14.53 -4.50 -8.72
CA GLY A 57 15.20 -5.77 -8.49
C GLY A 57 14.80 -6.31 -7.12
N LYS A 58 15.78 -6.58 -6.25
CA LYS A 58 15.53 -7.01 -4.87
C LYS A 58 15.41 -5.85 -3.88
N ASN A 59 15.56 -4.61 -4.33
CA ASN A 59 15.56 -3.45 -3.45
C ASN A 59 14.22 -2.73 -3.51
N ILE A 60 13.69 -2.39 -2.34
CA ILE A 60 12.53 -1.53 -2.18
C ILE A 60 13.00 -0.24 -1.52
N ASN A 61 12.68 0.89 -2.15
CA ASN A 61 12.96 2.21 -1.59
C ASN A 61 11.70 2.74 -0.94
N THR A 62 11.80 3.05 0.35
CA THR A 62 10.74 3.68 1.12
C THR A 62 11.20 5.04 1.62
N ALA A 63 10.25 5.93 1.87
CA ALA A 63 10.52 7.20 2.53
C ALA A 63 9.53 7.41 3.67
N LYS A 64 10.02 7.93 4.79
CA LYS A 64 9.26 8.17 6.02
C LYS A 64 9.92 9.33 6.75
N GLU A 65 9.12 10.28 7.22
CA GLU A 65 9.59 11.46 7.98
C GLU A 65 10.70 12.24 7.24
N GLY A 66 10.60 12.35 5.91
CA GLY A 66 11.57 13.05 5.06
C GLY A 66 12.88 12.28 4.84
N LYS A 67 13.02 11.08 5.40
CA LYS A 67 14.20 10.22 5.26
C LYS A 67 13.92 9.09 4.29
N LYS A 68 14.94 8.71 3.52
CA LYS A 68 14.87 7.61 2.56
C LYS A 68 15.57 6.38 3.15
N TYR A 69 14.92 5.24 2.97
CA TYR A 69 15.41 3.94 3.40
C TYR A 69 15.33 2.97 2.24
N SER A 70 16.15 1.92 2.31
CA SER A 70 16.12 0.84 1.34
C SER A 70 16.31 -0.48 2.05
N PHE A 71 15.49 -1.46 1.69
CA PHE A 71 15.60 -2.81 2.21
C PHE A 71 15.56 -3.83 1.07
N LYS A 72 16.12 -5.00 1.35
CA LYS A 72 16.16 -6.11 0.40
C LYS A 72 15.02 -7.07 0.67
N ILE A 73 14.40 -7.54 -0.40
CA ILE A 73 13.39 -8.59 -0.37
C ILE A 73 13.94 -9.85 -1.02
N GLU A 74 13.34 -11.00 -0.69
CA GLU A 74 13.71 -12.30 -1.24
C GLU A 74 13.61 -12.32 -2.77
N ASP A 75 12.50 -11.78 -3.28
CA ASP A 75 12.11 -11.79 -4.69
C ASP A 75 12.75 -10.67 -5.49
N LYS A 76 13.09 -10.95 -6.75
CA LYS A 76 13.55 -9.93 -7.70
C LYS A 76 12.34 -9.46 -8.51
N GLU A 77 11.96 -8.19 -8.34
CA GLU A 77 10.80 -7.59 -9.00
C GLU A 77 11.20 -6.42 -9.90
N HIS A 78 10.58 -6.35 -11.08
CA HIS A 78 10.74 -5.26 -12.02
C HIS A 78 9.41 -4.52 -12.16
N SER A 79 9.31 -3.35 -11.52
CA SER A 79 8.21 -2.39 -11.67
C SER A 79 6.80 -3.01 -11.62
N VAL A 80 6.41 -3.52 -10.44
CA VAL A 80 5.04 -3.97 -10.16
C VAL A 80 4.27 -2.89 -9.39
N PRO A 81 2.97 -2.71 -9.63
CA PRO A 81 2.11 -1.95 -8.73
C PRO A 81 2.18 -2.57 -7.33
N VAL A 82 2.40 -1.73 -6.33
CA VAL A 82 2.46 -2.13 -4.92
C VAL A 82 1.35 -1.42 -4.15
N GLY A 83 0.66 -2.16 -3.31
CA GLY A 83 -0.16 -1.58 -2.24
C GLY A 83 0.61 -1.61 -0.93
N HIS A 84 0.28 -0.73 0.01
CA HIS A 84 0.93 -0.71 1.31
C HIS A 84 0.04 -0.11 2.41
N THR A 85 0.40 -0.44 3.65
CA THR A 85 -0.09 0.20 4.88
C THR A 85 1.10 0.87 5.59
N GLU A 86 0.90 1.28 6.84
CA GLU A 86 1.99 1.74 7.72
C GLU A 86 3.09 0.69 7.93
N LYS A 87 2.76 -0.61 7.90
CA LYS A 87 3.68 -1.66 8.37
C LYS A 87 4.15 -2.62 7.30
N ILE A 88 3.37 -2.75 6.23
CA ILE A 88 3.60 -3.75 5.20
C ILE A 88 3.42 -3.16 3.82
N PHE A 89 4.03 -3.79 2.84
CA PHE A 89 3.66 -3.62 1.45
C PHE A 89 3.37 -4.98 0.82
N TYR A 90 2.61 -4.97 -0.25
CA TYR A 90 2.20 -6.17 -0.95
C TYR A 90 2.08 -5.93 -2.44
N TYR A 91 2.17 -7.00 -3.20
CA TYR A 91 1.93 -6.99 -4.63
C TYR A 91 1.41 -8.35 -5.08
N THR A 92 0.68 -8.32 -6.20
CA THR A 92 0.19 -9.50 -6.89
C THR A 92 1.02 -9.71 -8.15
N LYS A 93 1.53 -10.92 -8.35
CA LYS A 93 2.25 -11.30 -9.57
C LYS A 93 1.73 -12.57 -10.17
N ARG A 94 1.78 -12.65 -11.50
CA ARG A 94 1.47 -13.86 -12.23
C ARG A 94 2.70 -14.75 -12.34
N LYS A 95 2.62 -16.00 -11.87
CA LYS A 95 3.65 -17.03 -12.00
C LYS A 95 3.10 -18.18 -12.83
N GLY A 96 3.35 -18.13 -14.14
CA GLY A 96 2.76 -19.07 -15.10
C GLY A 96 1.25 -18.85 -15.24
N ALA A 97 0.46 -19.88 -14.99
CA ALA A 97 -1.01 -19.83 -15.09
C ALA A 97 -1.71 -19.52 -13.75
N ARG A 98 -0.99 -18.97 -12.77
CA ARG A 98 -1.49 -18.72 -11.41
C ARG A 98 -1.03 -17.36 -10.91
N ASP A 99 -1.88 -16.68 -10.17
CA ASP A 99 -1.49 -15.49 -9.44
C ASP A 99 -0.94 -15.85 -8.06
N VAL A 100 -0.05 -14.99 -7.57
CA VAL A 100 0.54 -15.08 -6.24
C VAL A 100 0.48 -13.69 -5.61
N LEU A 101 -0.16 -13.61 -4.46
CA LEU A 101 -0.09 -12.44 -3.58
C LEU A 101 1.07 -12.62 -2.61
N LYS A 102 1.91 -11.61 -2.48
CA LYS A 102 3.01 -11.58 -1.53
C LYS A 102 2.91 -10.35 -0.64
N VAL A 103 3.18 -10.53 0.64
CA VAL A 103 3.14 -9.48 1.67
C VAL A 103 4.45 -9.51 2.43
N TYR A 104 5.00 -8.33 2.66
CA TYR A 104 6.27 -8.14 3.33
C TYR A 104 6.16 -7.03 4.37
N ASP A 105 6.95 -7.17 5.43
CA ASP A 105 7.17 -6.12 6.41
C ASP A 105 8.06 -5.00 5.83
N ILE A 106 7.68 -3.74 6.06
CA ILE A 106 8.40 -2.56 5.55
C ILE A 106 9.67 -2.28 6.35
N GLU A 107 9.73 -2.61 7.63
CA GLU A 107 10.86 -2.26 8.50
C GLU A 107 12.08 -3.12 8.17
N ASN A 108 11.87 -4.41 7.93
CA ASN A 108 12.96 -5.37 7.72
C ASN A 108 12.98 -6.05 6.34
N GLY A 109 11.93 -5.89 5.52
CA GLY A 109 11.83 -6.52 4.20
C GLY A 109 11.50 -8.02 4.22
N GLU A 110 11.15 -8.57 5.39
CA GLU A 110 10.81 -9.98 5.57
C GLU A 110 9.45 -10.30 4.95
N LYS A 111 9.34 -11.46 4.27
CA LYS A 111 8.08 -11.94 3.73
C LYS A 111 7.23 -12.51 4.86
N VAL A 112 6.13 -11.83 5.18
CA VAL A 112 5.21 -12.24 6.26
C VAL A 112 4.09 -13.14 5.78
N TYR A 113 3.75 -13.09 4.48
CA TYR A 113 2.67 -13.90 3.92
C TYR A 113 2.84 -14.14 2.41
N GLU A 114 2.46 -15.32 1.95
CA GLU A 114 2.39 -15.69 0.53
C GLU A 114 1.13 -16.53 0.29
N LEU A 115 0.27 -16.06 -0.63
CA LEU A 115 -0.92 -16.77 -1.06
C LEU A 115 -0.78 -17.16 -2.53
N LYS A 116 -0.78 -18.48 -2.78
CA LYS A 116 -0.76 -19.04 -4.14
C LYS A 116 -2.19 -19.34 -4.56
N ILE A 117 -2.61 -18.75 -5.67
CA ILE A 117 -3.96 -18.89 -6.19
C ILE A 117 -4.05 -20.09 -7.13
N ARG A 118 -5.20 -20.76 -7.12
CA ARG A 118 -5.48 -21.88 -8.03
C ARG A 118 -5.53 -21.36 -9.48
N LYS A 119 -5.14 -22.20 -10.44
CA LYS A 119 -5.30 -21.90 -11.88
C LYS A 119 -6.77 -21.56 -12.18
N GLY A 120 -6.99 -20.52 -13.00
CA GLY A 120 -8.33 -20.03 -13.37
C GLY A 120 -8.94 -19.06 -12.36
N TYR A 121 -8.17 -18.61 -11.37
CA TYR A 121 -8.56 -17.57 -10.43
C TYR A 121 -7.50 -16.47 -10.43
N GLU A 122 -7.95 -15.24 -10.22
CA GLU A 122 -7.11 -14.07 -10.03
C GLU A 122 -7.30 -13.52 -8.61
N VAL A 123 -6.33 -12.74 -8.12
CA VAL A 123 -6.36 -12.14 -6.78
C VAL A 123 -6.19 -10.64 -6.84
N PHE A 124 -7.04 -9.94 -6.09
CA PHE A 124 -6.87 -8.52 -5.78
C PHE A 124 -6.64 -8.34 -4.28
N ALA A 125 -5.86 -7.33 -3.94
CA ALA A 125 -5.60 -6.94 -2.57
C ALA A 125 -5.67 -5.42 -2.44
N GLU A 126 -6.42 -4.95 -1.44
CA GLU A 126 -6.65 -3.53 -1.21
C GLU A 126 -6.50 -3.21 0.28
N SER A 127 -5.99 -2.02 0.59
CA SER A 127 -5.86 -1.52 1.95
C SER A 127 -5.88 -0.01 1.97
N SER A 128 -6.34 0.57 3.09
CA SER A 128 -6.04 1.96 3.44
C SER A 128 -4.70 2.05 4.16
N LEU A 129 -4.01 3.18 4.03
CA LEU A 129 -2.69 3.45 4.62
C LEU A 129 -2.60 3.12 6.11
N ILE A 130 -3.62 3.53 6.87
CA ILE A 130 -3.66 3.35 8.33
C ILE A 130 -4.38 2.05 8.76
N SER A 131 -4.80 1.24 7.79
CA SER A 131 -5.52 0.00 8.07
C SER A 131 -4.61 -1.05 8.70
N ARG A 132 -5.15 -1.79 9.67
CA ARG A 132 -4.52 -3.02 10.20
C ARG A 132 -4.84 -4.26 9.36
N TYR A 133 -5.61 -4.08 8.29
CA TYR A 133 -6.14 -5.14 7.45
C TYR A 133 -5.79 -4.89 5.98
N ILE A 134 -5.43 -5.98 5.29
CA ILE A 134 -5.53 -6.07 3.84
C ILE A 134 -6.79 -6.86 3.54
N LEU A 135 -7.60 -6.35 2.62
CA LEU A 135 -8.74 -7.06 2.09
C LEU A 135 -8.32 -7.80 0.83
N ILE A 136 -8.49 -9.12 0.83
CA ILE A 136 -8.06 -10.00 -0.27
C ILE A 136 -9.30 -10.61 -0.91
N TYR A 137 -9.40 -10.44 -2.22
CA TYR A 137 -10.47 -10.97 -3.04
C TYR A 137 -9.92 -11.94 -4.07
N THR A 138 -10.61 -13.06 -4.25
CA THR A 138 -10.32 -13.99 -5.35
C THR A 138 -11.57 -14.20 -6.19
N TYR A 139 -11.42 -14.18 -7.51
CA TYR A 139 -12.50 -14.35 -8.47
C TYR A 139 -12.11 -15.41 -9.50
N GLY A 140 -13.06 -16.28 -9.83
CA GLY A 140 -12.91 -17.26 -10.89
C GLY A 140 -13.08 -16.59 -12.26
N LEU A 141 -12.22 -16.93 -13.21
CA LEU A 141 -12.24 -16.40 -14.58
C LEU A 141 -13.33 -17.01 -15.47
N ASP A 142 -14.03 -18.04 -14.99
CA ASP A 142 -15.21 -18.57 -15.66
C ASP A 142 -16.43 -17.70 -15.36
N PHE A 143 -16.76 -16.80 -16.30
CA PHE A 143 -17.89 -15.85 -16.24
C PHE A 143 -19.26 -16.48 -15.95
N LYS A 144 -19.41 -17.81 -16.10
CA LYS A 144 -20.66 -18.53 -15.79
C LYS A 144 -20.86 -18.79 -14.28
N ASN A 145 -19.80 -18.76 -13.46
CA ASN A 145 -19.85 -19.06 -12.03
C ASN A 145 -18.89 -18.15 -11.24
N MET A 146 -19.11 -16.84 -11.31
CA MET A 146 -18.30 -15.86 -10.57
C MET A 146 -18.51 -16.03 -9.06
N THR A 147 -17.59 -16.75 -8.41
CA THR A 147 -17.58 -16.89 -6.95
C THR A 147 -16.56 -15.91 -6.37
N VAL A 148 -17.03 -14.92 -5.61
CA VAL A 148 -16.16 -14.04 -4.84
C VAL A 148 -15.93 -14.64 -3.47
N LYS A 149 -14.67 -14.90 -3.11
CA LYS A 149 -14.28 -15.22 -1.73
C LYS A 149 -13.45 -14.07 -1.20
N SER A 150 -13.90 -13.48 -0.09
CA SER A 150 -13.23 -12.37 0.59
C SER A 150 -12.66 -12.84 1.92
N TRP A 151 -11.42 -12.46 2.20
CA TRP A 151 -10.75 -12.75 3.46
C TRP A 151 -10.00 -11.50 3.91
N SER A 152 -9.97 -11.26 5.22
CA SER A 152 -9.16 -10.18 5.82
C SER A 152 -7.93 -10.77 6.49
N LEU A 153 -6.74 -10.30 6.10
CA LEU A 153 -5.51 -10.62 6.84
C LEU A 153 -5.33 -9.57 7.96
N MET A 154 -5.47 -10.00 9.21
CA MET A 154 -5.16 -9.16 10.37
C MET A 154 -3.65 -9.15 10.61
N LEU A 155 -3.06 -7.96 10.56
CA LEU A 155 -1.65 -7.76 10.88
C LEU A 155 -1.48 -7.77 12.40
N ARG A 156 -1.24 -8.94 13.00
CA ARG A 156 -0.88 -9.02 14.43
C ARG A 156 0.52 -8.47 14.62
N LYS A 157 0.78 -7.77 15.74
CA LYS A 157 2.15 -7.53 16.23
C LYS A 157 2.83 -8.89 16.34
N THR A 158 3.76 -9.19 15.44
CA THR A 158 4.81 -10.17 15.70
C THR A 158 5.50 -9.67 16.97
N LYS A 159 5.41 -10.44 18.05
CA LYS A 159 6.16 -10.16 19.28
C LYS A 159 7.64 -10.18 18.90
N TYR A 160 8.27 -9.01 18.90
CA TYR A 160 9.72 -8.94 19.06
C TYR A 160 10.01 -9.48 20.47
N VAL A 161 10.56 -10.70 20.52
CA VAL A 161 11.23 -11.17 21.73
C VAL A 161 12.61 -10.53 21.68
N GLY A 162 12.90 -9.70 22.69
CA GLY A 162 14.20 -9.04 22.85
C GLY A 162 15.32 -9.99 23.24
#